data_AF-A0A521U3L8-F1
#
_entry.id   AF-A0A521U3L8-F1
#
_cell.length_a   1.000
_cell.length_b   1.000
_cell.length_c   1.000
_cell.angle_alpha   90.00
_cell.angle_beta   90.00
_cell.angle_gamma   90.00
#
_symmetry.space_group_name_H-M   'P 1'
#
loop_
_entity.id
_entity.type
_entity.pdbx_description
1 polymer ?
#
loop_
_entity_poly.entity_id
_entity_poly.type
_entity_poly.pdbx_seq_one_letter_code
_entity_poly.pdbx_strand_id
1 'polypeptide(L)'
;MASTRRTLPEHRVESRADAQGAGGGRAAAQSVRSAMSFASNPVLRRLLLPLFARLNPGDITIKHHHTGAPVRLHSFRHKGYWWHGARREAETMEAFRRVLRPGDTVVEVGAHIGYIAMFFSHLVGPRGRVITFEPGENNLPYVRANVAPLGNVRLVEKAVGDRAATMKLNIENLTGQNNSLLDHFEGLTANQRAAAVATEVRAVDVEVITLDSYCAAENVRPALVKIDVEGFEHEVLLGAKEVLATHRPIVMVEVQRHAEAIFDLLRGLGYDLYRPDGTRVHRAADLEMNTFCLDPSRHAEALRSLRWAS
;
A
#
# COMPACT_ATOMS: atom_id res chain seq x y z
N MET A 1 56.44 42.57 28.03
CA MET A 1 56.36 41.83 26.76
C MET A 1 54.89 41.61 26.43
N ALA A 2 54.48 42.07 25.26
CA ALA A 2 53.10 42.15 24.80
C ALA A 2 52.54 40.80 24.37
N SER A 3 51.23 40.59 24.59
CA SER A 3 50.35 39.89 23.64
C SER A 3 48.89 40.13 24.02
N THR A 4 48.36 41.24 23.51
CA THR A 4 46.95 41.62 23.50
C THR A 4 46.21 40.80 22.44
N ARG A 5 45.19 40.02 22.83
CA ARG A 5 44.12 39.59 21.91
C ARG A 5 42.84 40.37 22.23
N ARG A 6 42.50 41.27 21.31
CA ARG A 6 41.25 42.04 21.26
C ARG A 6 40.07 41.10 20.99
N THR A 7 39.06 41.17 21.84
CA THR A 7 37.70 40.71 21.56
C THR A 7 37.01 41.69 20.62
N LEU A 8 36.38 41.18 19.56
CA LEU A 8 35.55 41.94 18.61
C LEU A 8 34.08 41.92 19.08
N PRO A 9 33.28 42.96 18.79
CA PRO A 9 31.93 43.11 19.31
C PRO A 9 30.90 42.31 18.51
N GLU A 10 29.86 41.84 19.23
CA GLU A 10 28.69 41.17 18.66
C GLU A 10 27.91 42.13 17.76
N HIS A 11 27.87 41.83 16.46
CA HIS A 11 26.98 42.49 15.51
C HIS A 11 25.59 41.84 15.56
N ARG A 12 24.64 42.57 16.13
CA ARG A 12 23.20 42.35 15.99
C ARG A 12 22.80 42.64 14.54
N VAL A 13 22.51 41.60 13.77
CA VAL A 13 21.90 41.74 12.44
C VAL A 13 20.39 41.57 12.60
N GLU A 14 19.68 42.70 12.65
CA GLU A 14 18.26 42.74 12.31
C GLU A 14 18.14 42.52 10.80
N SER A 15 17.61 41.37 10.37
CA SER A 15 17.12 41.20 9.00
C SER A 15 15.60 41.34 8.99
N ARG A 16 15.13 42.49 8.53
CA ARG A 16 13.81 42.61 7.89
C ARG A 16 13.78 41.65 6.71
N ALA A 17 12.94 40.62 6.79
CA ALA A 17 12.47 39.88 5.64
C ALA A 17 10.95 40.01 5.61
N ASP A 18 10.50 40.69 4.58
CA ASP A 18 9.12 41.09 4.36
C ASP A 18 8.16 39.92 4.28
N ALA A 19 6.97 40.21 4.79
CA ALA A 19 5.78 39.39 4.72
C ALA A 19 5.33 39.20 3.26
N GLN A 20 5.71 38.08 2.64
CA GLN A 20 5.00 37.53 1.48
C GLN A 20 4.97 36.00 1.57
N GLY A 21 3.95 35.46 2.26
CA GLY A 21 3.83 34.00 2.43
C GLY A 21 2.48 33.52 2.97
N ALA A 22 1.40 34.30 2.85
CA ALA A 22 0.11 33.95 3.43
C ALA A 22 -1.02 33.73 2.39
N GLY A 23 -0.70 33.69 1.09
CA GLY A 23 -1.69 33.54 0.01
C GLY A 23 -1.95 32.11 -0.47
N GLY A 24 -0.96 31.21 -0.42
CA GLY A 24 -1.03 29.89 -1.07
C GLY A 24 -1.80 28.81 -0.31
N GLY A 25 -1.82 28.87 1.04
CA GLY A 25 -2.40 27.81 1.87
C GLY A 25 -3.94 27.80 1.90
N ARG A 26 -4.57 28.97 1.77
CA ARG A 26 -6.05 29.08 1.76
C ARG A 26 -6.65 28.68 0.41
N ALA A 27 -5.99 28.98 -0.71
CA ALA A 27 -6.43 28.59 -2.05
C ALA A 27 -6.34 27.06 -2.26
N ALA A 28 -5.28 26.42 -1.76
CA ALA A 28 -5.16 24.95 -1.78
C ALA A 28 -6.15 24.25 -0.86
N ALA A 29 -6.45 24.83 0.32
CA ALA A 29 -7.46 24.27 1.23
C ALA A 29 -8.91 24.47 0.73
N GLN A 30 -9.19 25.58 0.04
CA GLN A 30 -10.48 25.82 -0.62
C GLN A 30 -10.66 24.97 -1.89
N SER A 31 -9.61 24.73 -2.67
CA SER A 31 -9.67 23.84 -3.83
C SER A 31 -9.93 22.39 -3.44
N VAL A 32 -9.34 21.94 -2.32
CA VAL A 32 -9.58 20.59 -1.74
C VAL A 32 -11.00 20.45 -1.18
N ARG A 33 -11.56 21.47 -0.52
CA ARG A 33 -12.95 21.45 -0.03
C ARG A 33 -13.98 21.46 -1.17
N SER A 34 -13.70 22.16 -2.26
CA SER A 34 -14.50 22.14 -3.48
C SER A 34 -14.44 20.75 -4.15
N ALA A 35 -13.25 20.16 -4.24
CA ALA A 35 -13.02 18.79 -4.72
C ALA A 35 -13.83 17.72 -3.96
N MET A 36 -14.00 17.88 -2.65
CA MET A 36 -14.77 16.95 -1.80
C MET A 36 -16.28 16.90 -2.12
N SER A 37 -16.87 17.96 -2.68
CA SER A 37 -18.28 17.98 -3.11
C SER A 37 -18.49 17.32 -4.48
N PHE A 38 -17.43 17.26 -5.31
CA PHE A 38 -17.49 16.75 -6.68
C PHE A 38 -17.42 15.22 -6.81
N ALA A 39 -16.92 14.53 -5.79
CA ALA A 39 -16.65 13.09 -5.78
C ALA A 39 -17.89 12.17 -5.81
N SER A 40 -19.06 12.69 -5.43
CA SER A 40 -20.28 11.91 -5.22
C SER A 40 -21.24 11.90 -6.42
N ASN A 41 -20.97 12.68 -7.49
CA ASN A 41 -21.87 12.80 -8.63
C ASN A 41 -21.32 12.08 -9.89
N PRO A 42 -21.95 10.98 -10.35
CA PRO A 42 -21.48 10.18 -11.49
C PRO A 42 -21.52 10.92 -12.84
N VAL A 43 -22.38 11.93 -13.00
CA VAL A 43 -22.44 12.77 -14.21
C VAL A 43 -21.24 13.72 -14.26
N LEU A 44 -20.87 14.28 -13.11
CA LEU A 44 -19.69 15.14 -12.98
C LEU A 44 -18.40 14.34 -13.19
N ARG A 45 -18.35 13.08 -12.70
CA ARG A 45 -17.27 12.13 -12.94
C ARG A 45 -17.02 11.91 -14.44
N ARG A 46 -18.08 11.72 -15.23
CA ARG A 46 -17.98 11.50 -16.69
C ARG A 46 -17.54 12.74 -17.47
N LEU A 47 -17.88 13.94 -17.01
CA LEU A 47 -17.51 15.21 -17.65
C LEU A 47 -16.11 15.71 -17.25
N LEU A 48 -15.69 15.52 -16.00
CA LEU A 48 -14.44 16.05 -15.49
C LEU A 48 -13.24 15.12 -15.68
N LEU A 49 -13.43 13.79 -15.71
CA LEU A 49 -12.33 12.83 -15.97
C LEU A 49 -11.60 13.12 -17.30
N PRO A 50 -12.28 13.40 -18.42
CA PRO A 50 -11.62 13.79 -19.68
C PRO A 50 -10.87 15.12 -19.58
N LEU A 51 -11.37 16.08 -18.78
CA LEU A 51 -10.73 17.38 -18.57
C LEU A 51 -9.48 17.26 -17.70
N PHE A 52 -9.54 16.44 -16.63
CA PHE A 52 -8.38 16.13 -15.79
C PHE A 52 -7.34 15.28 -16.52
N ALA A 53 -7.75 14.36 -17.41
CA ALA A 53 -6.83 13.64 -18.28
C ALA A 53 -6.03 14.59 -19.19
N ARG A 54 -6.63 15.72 -19.61
CA ARG A 54 -5.98 16.75 -20.43
C ARG A 54 -5.07 17.70 -19.64
N LEU A 55 -5.44 18.03 -18.39
CA LEU A 55 -4.65 18.91 -17.52
C LEU A 55 -3.52 18.19 -16.77
N ASN A 56 -3.60 16.85 -16.67
CA ASN A 56 -2.70 15.91 -16.00
C ASN A 56 -1.25 16.43 -15.85
N PRO A 57 -0.86 16.98 -14.67
CA PRO A 57 0.48 17.51 -14.45
C PRO A 57 1.58 16.43 -14.41
N GLY A 58 1.23 15.17 -14.66
CA GLY A 58 2.16 14.04 -14.59
C GLY A 58 2.47 13.71 -13.13
N ASP A 59 3.76 13.61 -12.83
CA ASP A 59 4.25 13.29 -11.49
C ASP A 59 4.12 14.49 -10.54
N ILE A 60 3.50 14.25 -9.39
CA ILE A 60 3.33 15.21 -8.31
C ILE A 60 3.76 14.60 -6.98
N THR A 61 3.97 15.46 -5.98
CA THR A 61 4.20 15.04 -4.60
C THR A 61 3.06 15.51 -3.73
N ILE A 62 2.48 14.60 -2.94
CA ILE A 62 1.50 14.91 -1.90
C ILE A 62 2.06 14.58 -0.52
N LYS A 63 1.36 14.98 0.55
CA LYS A 63 1.65 14.48 1.90
C LYS A 63 0.95 13.16 2.13
N HIS A 64 1.67 12.16 2.62
CA HIS A 64 1.11 10.89 3.05
C HIS A 64 0.09 11.14 4.18
N HIS A 65 -1.13 10.64 4.04
CA HIS A 65 -2.21 11.02 4.95
C HIS A 65 -2.03 10.51 6.38
N HIS A 66 -1.27 9.44 6.57
CA HIS A 66 -1.07 8.83 7.89
C HIS A 66 0.30 9.13 8.52
N THR A 67 1.28 9.60 7.73
CA THR A 67 2.68 9.79 8.20
C THR A 67 3.18 11.20 7.98
N GLY A 68 2.52 11.99 7.12
CA GLY A 68 2.94 13.36 6.75
C GLY A 68 4.12 13.43 5.79
N ALA A 69 4.79 12.30 5.51
CA ALA A 69 5.94 12.22 4.62
C ALA A 69 5.56 12.54 3.15
N PRO A 70 6.50 13.05 2.34
CA PRO A 70 6.24 13.28 0.91
C PRO A 70 6.05 11.95 0.17
N VAL A 71 5.00 11.86 -0.66
CA VAL A 71 4.71 10.72 -1.54
C VAL A 71 4.70 11.21 -2.97
N ARG A 72 5.60 10.69 -3.80
CA ARG A 72 5.60 10.88 -5.24
C ARG A 72 4.59 9.94 -5.89
N LEU A 73 3.73 10.47 -6.76
CA LEU A 73 2.74 9.71 -7.50
C LEU A 73 2.40 10.40 -8.81
N HIS A 74 1.86 9.65 -9.77
CA HIS A 74 1.25 10.21 -10.95
C HIS A 74 -0.14 10.75 -10.64
N SER A 75 -0.38 12.03 -10.94
CA SER A 75 -1.62 12.75 -10.61
C SER A 75 -2.88 12.10 -11.20
N PHE A 76 -2.87 11.63 -12.44
CA PHE A 76 -4.02 10.93 -13.04
C PHE A 76 -4.16 9.44 -12.64
N ARG A 77 -3.10 8.63 -12.84
CA ARG A 77 -3.12 7.19 -12.56
C ARG A 77 -3.45 6.89 -11.10
N HIS A 78 -2.82 7.61 -10.17
CA HIS A 78 -2.97 7.40 -8.73
C HIS A 78 -3.94 8.41 -8.09
N LYS A 79 -4.92 8.91 -8.85
CA LYS A 79 -5.89 9.92 -8.41
C LYS A 79 -6.61 9.58 -7.11
N GLY A 80 -6.80 8.30 -6.84
CA GLY A 80 -7.47 7.83 -5.62
C GLY A 80 -6.81 8.34 -4.33
N TYR A 81 -5.50 8.55 -4.31
CA TYR A 81 -4.80 9.03 -3.11
C TYR A 81 -5.13 10.47 -2.77
N TRP A 82 -5.23 11.39 -3.73
CA TRP A 82 -5.59 12.78 -3.44
C TRP A 82 -7.11 13.05 -3.55
N TRP A 83 -7.86 12.16 -4.20
CA TRP A 83 -9.31 12.26 -4.30
C TRP A 83 -10.04 11.76 -3.05
N HIS A 84 -9.68 10.57 -2.56
CA HIS A 84 -10.29 9.98 -1.36
C HIS A 84 -9.46 10.24 -0.09
N GLY A 85 -8.17 10.52 -0.23
CA GLY A 85 -7.28 10.81 0.89
C GLY A 85 -7.24 9.69 1.92
N ALA A 86 -7.24 10.07 3.20
CA ALA A 86 -7.26 9.15 4.33
C ALA A 86 -8.50 8.21 4.38
N ARG A 87 -9.54 8.48 3.58
CA ARG A 87 -10.79 7.71 3.59
C ARG A 87 -10.77 6.50 2.65
N ARG A 88 -9.78 6.37 1.77
CA ARG A 88 -9.75 5.32 0.73
C ARG A 88 -9.85 3.91 1.34
N GLU A 89 -9.15 3.67 2.45
CA GLU A 89 -9.05 2.36 3.13
C GLU A 89 -9.04 2.55 4.65
N ALA A 90 -9.89 3.44 5.17
CA ALA A 90 -9.80 3.92 6.56
C ALA A 90 -9.83 2.78 7.60
N GLU A 91 -10.72 1.80 7.41
CA GLU A 91 -10.88 0.66 8.33
C GLU A 91 -9.67 -0.27 8.29
N THR A 92 -9.20 -0.62 7.09
CA THR A 92 -7.98 -1.43 6.90
C THR A 92 -6.75 -0.76 7.53
N MET A 93 -6.56 0.54 7.28
CA MET A 93 -5.43 1.31 7.82
C MET A 93 -5.49 1.43 9.34
N GLU A 94 -6.69 1.56 9.91
CA GLU A 94 -6.89 1.54 11.36
C GLU A 94 -6.62 0.16 11.96
N ALA A 95 -7.06 -0.92 11.31
CA ALA A 95 -6.76 -2.28 11.73
C ALA A 95 -5.24 -2.52 11.78
N PHE A 96 -4.50 -2.12 10.74
CA PHE A 96 -3.03 -2.18 10.75
C PHE A 96 -2.41 -1.40 11.92
N ARG A 97 -2.91 -0.20 12.20
CA ARG A 97 -2.46 0.63 13.33
C ARG A 97 -2.64 -0.08 14.67
N ARG A 98 -3.72 -0.87 14.81
CA ARG A 98 -4.06 -1.58 16.05
C ARG A 98 -3.28 -2.88 16.23
N VAL A 99 -2.92 -3.57 15.15
CA VAL A 99 -2.24 -4.87 15.26
C VAL A 99 -0.72 -4.79 15.25
N LEU A 100 -0.14 -3.80 14.55
CA LEU A 100 1.32 -3.66 14.48
C LEU A 100 1.90 -3.00 15.73
N ARG A 101 3.15 -3.35 16.03
CA ARG A 101 3.94 -2.82 17.14
C ARG A 101 5.32 -2.36 16.65
N PRO A 102 5.96 -1.39 17.34
CA PRO A 102 7.34 -1.03 17.05
C PRO A 102 8.29 -2.21 17.19
N GLY A 103 9.12 -2.46 16.17
CA GLY A 103 10.01 -3.63 16.10
C GLY A 103 9.49 -4.79 15.25
N ASP A 104 8.22 -4.76 14.85
CA ASP A 104 7.65 -5.83 14.02
C ASP A 104 8.31 -5.91 12.64
N THR A 105 8.30 -7.12 12.08
CA THR A 105 8.63 -7.35 10.68
C THR A 105 7.36 -7.53 9.86
N VAL A 106 7.21 -6.74 8.81
CA VAL A 106 6.07 -6.79 7.89
C VAL A 106 6.54 -7.28 6.52
N VAL A 107 5.78 -8.19 5.93
CA VAL A 107 5.90 -8.56 4.51
C VAL A 107 4.68 -8.03 3.78
N GLU A 108 4.90 -7.29 2.70
CA GLU A 108 3.86 -6.75 1.82
C GLU A 108 4.06 -7.29 0.41
N VAL A 109 3.08 -8.00 -0.11
CA VAL A 109 3.07 -8.48 -1.49
C VAL A 109 2.08 -7.63 -2.28
N GLY A 110 2.60 -6.90 -3.28
CA GLY A 110 1.86 -5.88 -4.02
C GLY A 110 2.05 -4.49 -3.44
N ALA A 111 3.25 -3.92 -3.59
CA ALA A 111 3.58 -2.60 -3.05
C ALA A 111 2.90 -1.45 -3.81
N HIS A 112 2.60 -1.66 -5.10
CA HIS A 112 2.16 -0.61 -6.02
C HIS A 112 3.12 0.59 -5.96
N ILE A 113 2.69 1.76 -5.50
CA ILE A 113 3.55 2.95 -5.36
C ILE A 113 4.28 3.07 -4.01
N GLY A 114 4.18 2.06 -3.14
CA GLY A 114 4.79 2.05 -1.81
C GLY A 114 4.06 2.83 -0.73
N TYR A 115 2.81 3.25 -0.98
CA TYR A 115 2.04 4.06 0.00
C TYR A 115 1.84 3.30 1.32
N ILE A 116 1.41 2.05 1.26
CA ILE A 116 1.19 1.24 2.47
C ILE A 116 2.54 0.80 3.08
N ALA A 117 3.57 0.51 2.28
CA ALA A 117 4.95 0.31 2.76
C ALA A 117 5.45 1.46 3.66
N MET A 118 5.21 2.72 3.25
CA MET A 118 5.56 3.90 4.05
C MET A 118 4.79 3.96 5.37
N PHE A 119 3.53 3.56 5.35
CA PHE A 119 2.72 3.47 6.56
C PHE A 119 3.21 2.38 7.51
N PHE A 120 3.49 1.17 7.01
CA PHE A 120 4.07 0.10 7.80
C PHE A 120 5.42 0.50 8.40
N SER A 121 6.31 1.12 7.62
CA SER A 121 7.60 1.64 8.09
C SER A 121 7.43 2.60 9.27
N HIS A 122 6.45 3.50 9.19
CA HIS A 122 6.12 4.42 10.27
C HIS A 122 5.60 3.72 11.53
N LEU A 123 4.72 2.72 11.38
CA LEU A 123 4.14 1.99 12.52
C LEU A 123 5.18 1.13 13.25
N VAL A 124 6.01 0.39 12.51
CA VAL A 124 7.01 -0.51 13.12
C VAL A 124 8.27 0.22 13.57
N GLY A 125 8.47 1.45 13.09
CA GLY A 125 9.59 2.31 13.50
C GLY A 125 10.97 1.76 13.10
N PRO A 126 12.06 2.43 13.51
CA PRO A 126 13.41 2.16 13.02
C PRO A 126 13.98 0.80 13.46
N ARG A 127 13.39 0.15 14.47
CA ARG A 127 13.78 -1.20 14.90
C ARG A 127 13.00 -2.31 14.19
N GLY A 128 11.89 -1.97 13.55
CA GLY A 128 11.13 -2.90 12.74
C GLY A 128 11.70 -3.00 11.33
N ARG A 129 11.10 -3.85 10.51
CA ARG A 129 11.52 -4.09 9.12
C ARG A 129 10.30 -4.25 8.23
N VAL A 130 10.31 -3.64 7.05
CA VAL A 130 9.30 -3.86 6.01
C VAL A 130 9.97 -4.46 4.80
N ILE A 131 9.49 -5.60 4.33
CA ILE A 131 9.88 -6.19 3.06
C ILE A 131 8.67 -6.05 2.13
N THR A 132 8.83 -5.32 1.03
CA THR A 132 7.73 -5.06 0.10
C THR A 132 8.07 -5.55 -1.30
N PHE A 133 7.16 -6.27 -1.94
CA PHE A 133 7.33 -6.89 -3.25
C PHE A 133 6.51 -6.15 -4.31
N GLU A 134 7.15 -5.75 -5.40
CA GLU A 134 6.48 -5.14 -6.56
C GLU A 134 7.23 -5.49 -7.85
N PRO A 135 6.59 -6.21 -8.79
CA PRO A 135 7.22 -6.57 -10.06
C PRO A 135 6.99 -5.55 -11.20
N GLY A 136 6.00 -4.65 -11.07
CA GLY A 136 5.52 -3.84 -12.19
C GLY A 136 6.44 -2.69 -12.57
N GLU A 137 7.00 -2.71 -13.79
CA GLU A 137 7.89 -1.64 -14.30
C GLU A 137 7.25 -0.24 -14.31
N ASN A 138 5.92 -0.15 -14.38
CA ASN A 138 5.15 1.09 -14.28
C ASN A 138 5.09 1.64 -12.84
N ASN A 139 5.19 0.77 -11.83
CA ASN A 139 5.06 1.10 -10.40
C ASN A 139 6.43 1.31 -9.75
N LEU A 140 7.43 0.54 -10.18
CA LEU A 140 8.81 0.57 -9.67
C LEU A 140 9.41 1.98 -9.53
N PRO A 141 9.26 2.92 -10.48
CA PRO A 141 9.76 4.28 -10.32
C PRO A 141 9.19 5.01 -9.09
N TYR A 142 7.91 4.76 -8.75
CA TYR A 142 7.23 5.40 -7.63
C TYR A 142 7.59 4.75 -6.30
N VAL A 143 7.44 3.41 -6.20
CA VAL A 143 7.79 2.72 -4.95
C VAL A 143 9.25 2.93 -4.59
N ARG A 144 10.18 2.84 -5.56
CA ARG A 144 11.60 3.10 -5.31
C ARG A 144 11.85 4.51 -4.78
N ALA A 145 11.22 5.53 -5.37
CA ALA A 145 11.35 6.91 -4.90
C ALA A 145 10.74 7.12 -3.50
N ASN A 146 9.61 6.48 -3.21
CA ASN A 146 8.87 6.67 -1.97
C ASN A 146 9.49 5.93 -0.77
N VAL A 147 10.11 4.76 -1.01
CA VAL A 147 10.73 3.97 0.07
C VAL A 147 12.22 4.21 0.23
N ALA A 148 12.92 4.78 -0.76
CA ALA A 148 14.36 5.09 -0.67
C ALA A 148 14.77 5.89 0.58
N PRO A 149 13.97 6.87 1.08
CA PRO A 149 14.31 7.59 2.31
C PRO A 149 14.16 6.76 3.60
N LEU A 150 13.60 5.55 3.53
CA LEU A 150 13.21 4.75 4.69
C LEU A 150 14.24 3.65 4.95
N GLY A 151 15.09 3.84 5.98
CA GLY A 151 16.17 2.91 6.31
C GLY A 151 15.74 1.52 6.79
N ASN A 152 14.45 1.30 7.05
CA ASN A 152 13.87 0.04 7.50
C ASN A 152 12.99 -0.65 6.43
N VAL A 153 12.99 -0.18 5.19
CA VAL A 153 12.21 -0.79 4.08
C VAL A 153 13.16 -1.42 3.06
N ARG A 154 12.87 -2.67 2.68
CA ARG A 154 13.51 -3.36 1.56
C ARG A 154 12.48 -3.60 0.46
N LEU A 155 12.70 -2.99 -0.69
CA LEU A 155 11.98 -3.30 -1.92
C LEU A 155 12.59 -4.55 -2.57
N VAL A 156 11.73 -5.49 -2.98
CA VAL A 156 12.09 -6.66 -3.77
C VAL A 156 11.33 -6.57 -5.09
N GLU A 157 12.06 -6.38 -6.18
CA GLU A 157 11.50 -6.17 -7.53
C GLU A 157 11.14 -7.51 -8.21
N LYS A 158 10.34 -8.34 -7.51
CA LYS A 158 9.90 -9.66 -7.95
C LYS A 158 8.44 -9.86 -7.59
N ALA A 159 7.75 -10.69 -8.36
CA ALA A 159 6.42 -11.16 -8.01
C ALA A 159 6.54 -12.31 -7.00
N VAL A 160 5.42 -12.63 -6.36
CA VAL A 160 5.32 -13.75 -5.43
C VAL A 160 4.22 -14.68 -5.92
N GLY A 161 4.44 -15.98 -5.82
CA GLY A 161 3.49 -17.01 -6.23
C GLY A 161 3.79 -18.34 -5.54
N ASP A 162 3.22 -19.41 -6.09
CA ASP A 162 3.29 -20.77 -5.54
C ASP A 162 4.60 -21.50 -5.86
N ARG A 163 5.38 -20.98 -6.81
CA ARG A 163 6.68 -21.55 -7.23
C ARG A 163 7.61 -20.50 -7.83
N ALA A 164 8.90 -20.81 -7.84
CA ALA A 164 9.88 -20.02 -8.59
C ALA A 164 9.68 -20.20 -10.10
N ALA A 165 9.50 -19.10 -10.83
CA ALA A 165 9.26 -19.13 -12.27
C ALA A 165 9.55 -17.77 -12.91
N THR A 166 9.57 -17.73 -14.24
CA THR A 166 9.36 -16.50 -15.01
C THR A 166 7.93 -16.52 -15.52
N MET A 167 7.15 -15.47 -15.24
CA MET A 167 5.76 -15.37 -15.65
C MET A 167 5.50 -14.03 -16.33
N LYS A 168 4.42 -13.97 -17.13
CA LYS A 168 3.95 -12.73 -17.73
C LYS A 168 3.13 -11.94 -16.72
N LEU A 169 3.58 -10.73 -16.41
CA LEU A 169 2.80 -9.73 -15.70
C LEU A 169 2.09 -8.84 -16.70
N ASN A 170 0.77 -8.79 -16.63
CA ASN A 170 -0.05 -7.88 -17.41
C ASN A 170 -0.08 -6.51 -16.71
N ILE A 171 0.43 -5.51 -17.40
CA ILE A 171 0.54 -4.13 -16.92
C ILE A 171 -0.51 -3.27 -17.62
N GLU A 172 -1.35 -2.61 -16.82
CA GLU A 172 -2.34 -1.66 -17.31
C GLU A 172 -1.79 -0.23 -17.27
N ASN A 173 -1.84 0.47 -18.41
CA ASN A 173 -1.36 1.84 -18.49
C ASN A 173 -2.34 2.92 -17.95
N LEU A 174 -3.52 2.56 -17.46
CA LEU A 174 -4.56 3.53 -17.04
C LEU A 174 -4.42 4.00 -15.59
N THR A 175 -4.25 3.06 -14.66
CA THR A 175 -4.20 3.35 -13.22
C THR A 175 -2.92 2.83 -12.57
N GLY A 176 -2.27 1.82 -13.17
CA GLY A 176 -1.14 1.08 -12.57
C GLY A 176 -1.52 0.21 -11.37
N GLN A 177 -2.81 0.22 -10.98
CA GLN A 177 -3.30 -0.49 -9.80
C GLN A 177 -3.58 -1.96 -10.12
N ASN A 178 -4.07 -2.25 -11.32
CA ASN A 178 -4.56 -3.59 -11.68
C ASN A 178 -3.50 -4.46 -12.38
N ASN A 179 -2.23 -4.35 -11.98
CA ASN A 179 -1.18 -5.21 -12.54
C ASN A 179 -1.38 -6.65 -12.04
N SER A 180 -1.44 -7.63 -12.94
CA SER A 180 -1.79 -9.00 -12.55
C SER A 180 -1.01 -10.05 -13.33
N LEU A 181 -0.68 -11.18 -12.70
CA LEU A 181 -0.06 -12.36 -13.33
C LEU A 181 -1.05 -13.21 -14.15
N LEU A 182 -2.29 -12.73 -14.30
CA LEU A 182 -3.39 -13.46 -14.92
C LEU A 182 -3.65 -12.97 -16.32
N ASP A 183 -3.74 -13.90 -17.28
CA ASP A 183 -3.90 -13.58 -18.71
C ASP A 183 -5.24 -12.89 -19.05
N HIS A 184 -6.29 -13.07 -18.23
CA HIS A 184 -7.64 -12.56 -18.49
C HIS A 184 -8.37 -12.12 -17.21
N PHE A 185 -7.92 -11.05 -16.57
CA PHE A 185 -8.61 -10.54 -15.38
C PHE A 185 -9.89 -9.75 -15.75
N GLU A 186 -11.03 -10.11 -15.14
CA GLU A 186 -12.31 -9.44 -15.39
C GLU A 186 -12.30 -7.95 -14.98
N GLY A 187 -11.50 -7.58 -13.96
CA GLY A 187 -11.35 -6.17 -13.54
C GLY A 187 -10.71 -5.29 -14.62
N LEU A 188 -9.79 -5.83 -15.43
CA LEU A 188 -9.25 -5.15 -16.62
C LEU A 188 -10.36 -4.89 -17.67
N THR A 189 -11.24 -5.88 -17.87
CA THR A 189 -12.34 -5.82 -18.85
C THR A 189 -13.48 -4.89 -18.39
N ALA A 190 -13.81 -4.88 -17.10
CA ALA A 190 -14.82 -4.00 -16.52
C ALA A 190 -14.40 -2.51 -16.57
N ASN A 191 -13.11 -2.23 -16.33
CA ASN A 191 -12.56 -0.87 -16.36
C ASN A 191 -12.37 -0.35 -17.80
N GLN A 192 -11.99 -1.20 -18.76
CA GLN A 192 -12.00 -0.89 -20.20
C GLN A 192 -13.36 -0.33 -20.64
N ARG A 193 -14.46 -0.96 -20.19
CA ARG A 193 -15.83 -0.51 -20.51
C ARG A 193 -16.22 0.78 -19.79
N ALA A 194 -15.76 0.98 -18.55
CA ALA A 194 -16.09 2.16 -17.75
C ALA A 194 -15.32 3.43 -18.15
N ALA A 195 -14.10 3.29 -18.68
CA ALA A 195 -13.22 4.42 -18.96
C ALA A 195 -13.41 5.06 -20.35
N ALA A 196 -14.04 4.38 -21.31
CA ALA A 196 -14.18 4.83 -22.70
C ALA A 196 -12.86 5.25 -23.38
N VAL A 197 -11.72 4.73 -22.90
CA VAL A 197 -10.37 4.95 -23.44
C VAL A 197 -9.76 3.58 -23.75
N ALA A 198 -9.23 3.42 -24.96
CA ALA A 198 -8.52 2.20 -25.37
C ALA A 198 -7.36 1.94 -24.41
N THR A 199 -7.41 0.82 -23.70
CA THR A 199 -6.44 0.48 -22.66
C THR A 199 -5.42 -0.49 -23.26
N GLU A 200 -4.19 -0.02 -23.44
CA GLU A 200 -3.09 -0.87 -23.86
C GLU A 200 -2.62 -1.69 -22.65
N VAL A 201 -2.78 -3.02 -22.75
CA VAL A 201 -2.25 -3.98 -21.77
C VAL A 201 -0.96 -4.53 -22.35
N ARG A 202 0.13 -4.39 -21.61
CA ARG A 202 1.43 -4.94 -21.99
C ARG A 202 1.76 -6.11 -21.07
N ALA A 203 2.10 -7.25 -21.65
CA ALA A 203 2.65 -8.39 -20.91
C ALA A 203 4.19 -8.26 -20.84
N VAL A 204 4.76 -8.26 -19.65
CA VAL A 204 6.22 -8.25 -19.42
C VAL A 204 6.64 -9.48 -18.61
N ASP A 205 7.82 -10.02 -18.89
CA ASP A 205 8.36 -11.12 -18.10
C ASP A 205 8.85 -10.61 -16.75
N VAL A 206 8.43 -11.26 -15.67
CA VAL A 206 8.86 -10.97 -14.31
C VAL A 206 9.30 -12.25 -13.61
N GLU A 207 10.27 -12.12 -12.72
CA GLU A 207 10.67 -13.22 -11.84
C GLU A 207 9.63 -13.39 -10.72
N VAL A 208 9.20 -14.62 -10.51
CA VAL A 208 8.29 -15.04 -9.44
C VAL A 208 9.07 -15.89 -8.46
N ILE A 209 8.88 -15.63 -7.16
CA ILE A 209 9.45 -16.42 -6.07
C ILE A 209 8.35 -16.85 -5.08
N THR A 210 8.70 -17.71 -4.12
CA THR A 210 7.78 -18.06 -3.02
C THR A 210 8.16 -17.31 -1.74
N LEU A 211 7.19 -16.95 -0.90
CA LEU A 211 7.49 -16.36 0.41
C LEU A 211 8.26 -17.34 1.29
N ASP A 212 7.96 -18.64 1.20
CA ASP A 212 8.67 -19.67 1.96
C ASP A 212 10.18 -19.66 1.64
N SER A 213 10.54 -19.68 0.36
CA SER A 213 11.95 -19.62 -0.07
C SER A 213 12.64 -18.32 0.34
N TYR A 214 11.96 -17.18 0.23
CA TYR A 214 12.53 -15.88 0.55
C TYR A 214 12.73 -15.72 2.06
N CYS A 215 11.71 -16.06 2.85
CA CYS A 215 11.76 -15.93 4.30
C CYS A 215 12.81 -16.87 4.92
N ALA A 216 12.94 -18.10 4.40
CA ALA A 216 13.98 -19.02 4.83
C ALA A 216 15.39 -18.47 4.53
N ALA A 217 15.63 -18.01 3.29
CA ALA A 217 16.94 -17.51 2.87
C ALA A 217 17.36 -16.22 3.62
N GLU A 218 16.41 -15.35 3.92
CA GLU A 218 16.64 -14.03 4.52
C GLU A 218 16.40 -14.01 6.04
N ASN A 219 16.10 -15.18 6.63
CA ASN A 219 15.71 -15.37 8.03
C ASN A 219 14.62 -14.36 8.47
N VAL A 220 13.61 -14.17 7.63
CA VAL A 220 12.49 -13.25 7.87
C VAL A 220 11.38 -13.99 8.61
N ARG A 221 10.93 -13.39 9.71
CA ARG A 221 9.84 -13.91 10.56
C ARG A 221 8.76 -12.84 10.64
N PRO A 222 7.77 -12.84 9.73
CA PRO A 222 6.79 -11.77 9.70
C PRO A 222 5.89 -11.83 10.93
N ALA A 223 5.55 -10.66 11.47
CA ALA A 223 4.42 -10.46 12.36
C ALA A 223 3.13 -10.22 11.56
N LEU A 224 3.25 -9.63 10.36
CA LEU A 224 2.15 -9.39 9.44
C LEU A 224 2.56 -9.68 7.99
N VAL A 225 1.66 -10.29 7.23
CA VAL A 225 1.75 -10.45 5.77
C VAL A 225 0.54 -9.78 5.12
N LYS A 226 0.76 -8.75 4.30
CA LYS A 226 -0.26 -8.17 3.40
C LYS A 226 -0.13 -8.82 2.02
N ILE A 227 -1.24 -9.22 1.42
CA ILE A 227 -1.31 -9.79 0.07
C ILE A 227 -2.42 -9.08 -0.71
N ASP A 228 -2.04 -8.44 -1.80
CA ASP A 228 -2.93 -7.68 -2.69
C ASP A 228 -2.25 -7.66 -4.06
N VAL A 229 -2.59 -8.64 -4.88
CA VAL A 229 -1.87 -8.94 -6.14
C VAL A 229 -2.85 -9.16 -7.28
N GLU A 230 -4.00 -8.49 -7.19
CA GLU A 230 -5.01 -8.38 -8.24
C GLU A 230 -5.42 -9.75 -8.82
N GLY A 231 -5.82 -10.66 -7.91
CA GLY A 231 -6.42 -11.95 -8.23
C GLY A 231 -5.49 -13.16 -8.11
N PHE A 232 -4.21 -12.95 -7.78
CA PHE A 232 -3.18 -14.00 -7.62
C PHE A 232 -2.93 -14.36 -6.14
N GLU A 233 -3.85 -14.00 -5.25
CA GLU A 233 -3.67 -14.12 -3.79
C GLU A 233 -3.57 -15.56 -3.33
N HIS A 234 -4.34 -16.46 -3.95
CA HIS A 234 -4.35 -17.88 -3.59
C HIS A 234 -2.98 -18.51 -3.87
N GLU A 235 -2.37 -18.21 -5.01
CA GLU A 235 -1.05 -18.69 -5.40
C GLU A 235 0.04 -18.13 -4.46
N VAL A 236 -0.04 -16.87 -4.06
CA VAL A 236 0.85 -16.31 -3.02
C VAL A 236 0.72 -17.08 -1.71
N LEU A 237 -0.51 -17.38 -1.27
CA LEU A 237 -0.75 -18.17 -0.05
C LEU A 237 -0.22 -19.60 -0.17
N LEU A 238 -0.32 -20.23 -1.34
CA LEU A 238 0.25 -21.55 -1.60
C LEU A 238 1.79 -21.54 -1.49
N GLY A 239 2.45 -20.46 -1.91
CA GLY A 239 3.90 -20.27 -1.77
C GLY A 239 4.34 -19.70 -0.42
N ALA A 240 3.42 -19.59 0.54
CA ALA A 240 3.66 -19.08 1.89
C ALA A 240 3.27 -20.10 2.98
N LYS A 241 2.99 -21.36 2.63
CA LYS A 241 2.43 -22.36 3.55
C LYS A 241 3.32 -22.58 4.76
N GLU A 242 4.63 -22.68 4.59
CA GLU A 242 5.56 -22.91 5.69
C GLU A 242 5.67 -21.68 6.60
N VAL A 243 5.71 -20.48 6.02
CA VAL A 243 5.67 -19.21 6.77
C VAL A 243 4.37 -19.10 7.58
N LEU A 244 3.22 -19.42 6.97
CA LEU A 244 1.91 -19.37 7.63
C LEU A 244 1.79 -20.44 8.73
N ALA A 245 2.28 -21.65 8.51
CA ALA A 245 2.22 -22.73 9.50
C ALA A 245 3.18 -22.48 10.67
N THR A 246 4.40 -22.02 10.40
CA THR A 246 5.48 -21.90 11.40
C THR A 246 5.47 -20.56 12.10
N HIS A 247 5.44 -19.46 11.33
CA HIS A 247 5.51 -18.11 11.89
C HIS A 247 4.15 -17.53 12.20
N ARG A 248 3.07 -18.15 11.72
CA ARG A 248 1.67 -17.81 12.01
C ARG A 248 1.46 -16.29 12.09
N PRO A 249 1.89 -15.48 11.09
CA PRO A 249 1.71 -14.03 11.10
C PRO A 249 0.23 -13.69 11.04
N ILE A 250 -0.14 -12.46 11.41
CA ILE A 250 -1.43 -11.90 10.98
C ILE A 250 -1.39 -11.78 9.45
N VAL A 251 -2.45 -12.21 8.77
CA VAL A 251 -2.56 -12.05 7.32
C VAL A 251 -3.63 -11.02 7.00
N MET A 252 -3.37 -10.12 6.07
CA MET A 252 -4.40 -9.35 5.39
C MET A 252 -4.32 -9.73 3.91
N VAL A 253 -5.42 -10.20 3.34
CA VAL A 253 -5.49 -10.65 1.94
C VAL A 253 -6.65 -9.95 1.24
N GLU A 254 -6.38 -9.41 0.04
CA GLU A 254 -7.39 -8.83 -0.85
C GLU A 254 -8.03 -9.90 -1.74
N VAL A 255 -9.04 -10.62 -1.22
CA VAL A 255 -9.69 -11.73 -1.91
C VAL A 255 -10.49 -11.23 -3.12
N GLN A 256 -9.93 -11.37 -4.31
CA GLN A 256 -10.63 -11.10 -5.56
C GLN A 256 -11.13 -12.37 -6.25
N ARG A 257 -10.44 -13.50 -6.06
CA ARG A 257 -10.76 -14.82 -6.66
C ARG A 257 -10.45 -15.95 -5.70
N HIS A 258 -10.92 -17.15 -6.03
CA HIS A 258 -10.66 -18.37 -5.26
C HIS A 258 -11.04 -18.26 -3.78
N ALA A 259 -12.12 -17.52 -3.46
CA ALA A 259 -12.56 -17.28 -2.08
C ALA A 259 -12.71 -18.56 -1.26
N GLU A 260 -13.29 -19.62 -1.84
CA GLU A 260 -13.44 -20.92 -1.17
C GLU A 260 -12.09 -21.58 -0.84
N ALA A 261 -11.17 -21.64 -1.81
CA ALA A 261 -9.86 -22.22 -1.59
C ALA A 261 -9.02 -21.42 -0.57
N ILE A 262 -9.08 -20.08 -0.62
CA ILE A 262 -8.42 -19.19 0.33
C ILE A 262 -8.99 -19.39 1.74
N PHE A 263 -10.33 -19.42 1.86
CA PHE A 263 -11.02 -19.66 3.13
C PHE A 263 -10.59 -20.99 3.74
N ASP A 264 -10.68 -22.08 2.97
CA ASP A 264 -10.36 -23.42 3.43
C ASP A 264 -8.89 -23.57 3.83
N LEU A 265 -7.97 -22.99 3.05
CA LEU A 265 -6.54 -23.00 3.37
C LEU A 265 -6.27 -22.31 4.71
N LEU A 266 -6.77 -21.10 4.90
CA LEU A 266 -6.52 -20.31 6.11
C LEU A 266 -7.21 -20.92 7.34
N ARG A 267 -8.46 -21.38 7.19
CA ARG A 267 -9.17 -22.12 8.25
C ARG A 267 -8.45 -23.41 8.62
N GLY A 268 -7.96 -24.16 7.63
CA GLY A 268 -7.19 -25.39 7.83
C GLY A 268 -5.88 -25.16 8.59
N LEU A 269 -5.28 -23.97 8.48
CA LEU A 269 -4.11 -23.56 9.25
C LEU A 269 -4.46 -23.00 10.65
N GLY A 270 -5.75 -22.91 10.99
CA GLY A 270 -6.25 -22.45 12.29
C GLY A 270 -6.44 -20.94 12.41
N TYR A 271 -6.55 -20.22 11.29
CA TYR A 271 -6.87 -18.79 11.30
C TYR A 271 -8.37 -18.55 11.41
N ASP A 272 -8.77 -17.55 12.20
CA ASP A 272 -10.09 -16.92 12.14
C ASP A 272 -10.03 -15.73 11.17
N LEU A 273 -11.06 -15.60 10.32
CA LEU A 273 -11.13 -14.57 9.28
C LEU A 273 -12.13 -13.50 9.68
N TYR A 274 -11.79 -12.24 9.41
CA TYR A 274 -12.53 -11.05 9.80
C TYR A 274 -12.51 -10.02 8.67
N ARG A 275 -13.63 -9.32 8.52
CA ARG A 275 -13.68 -8.09 7.72
C ARG A 275 -12.98 -6.94 8.46
N PRO A 276 -12.62 -5.83 7.79
CA PRO A 276 -11.93 -4.71 8.42
C PRO A 276 -12.76 -4.02 9.52
N ASP A 277 -14.09 -4.15 9.46
CA ASP A 277 -15.02 -3.67 10.50
C ASP A 277 -15.05 -4.57 11.74
N GLY A 278 -14.43 -5.76 11.68
CA GLY A 278 -14.38 -6.75 12.75
C GLY A 278 -15.41 -7.86 12.68
N THR A 279 -16.27 -7.84 11.66
CA THR A 279 -17.24 -8.92 11.45
C THR A 279 -16.50 -10.22 11.13
N ARG A 280 -16.70 -11.25 11.95
CA ARG A 280 -16.11 -12.58 11.70
C ARG A 280 -16.77 -13.23 10.50
N VAL A 281 -15.94 -13.81 9.63
CA VAL A 281 -16.36 -14.51 8.42
C VAL A 281 -16.48 -16.00 8.73
N HIS A 282 -17.68 -16.55 8.55
CA HIS A 282 -17.97 -17.95 8.87
C HIS A 282 -18.02 -18.86 7.64
N ARG A 283 -18.18 -18.30 6.44
CA ARG A 283 -18.25 -19.03 5.17
C ARG A 283 -17.47 -18.28 4.10
N ALA A 284 -16.91 -19.02 3.15
CA ALA A 284 -16.18 -18.43 2.01
C ALA A 284 -17.01 -17.41 1.21
N ALA A 285 -18.32 -17.65 1.06
CA ALA A 285 -19.23 -16.75 0.34
C ALA A 285 -19.39 -15.37 1.01
N ASP A 286 -19.00 -15.24 2.28
CA ASP A 286 -19.08 -14.00 3.04
C ASP A 286 -17.74 -13.23 3.05
N LEU A 287 -16.71 -13.74 2.36
CA LEU A 287 -15.44 -13.03 2.16
C LEU A 287 -15.66 -11.80 1.28
N GLU A 288 -15.16 -10.67 1.77
CA GLU A 288 -15.06 -9.44 1.00
C GLU A 288 -13.60 -9.24 0.57
N MET A 289 -13.36 -8.21 -0.26
CA MET A 289 -12.03 -7.89 -0.78
C MET A 289 -10.99 -7.91 0.34
N ASN A 290 -11.06 -6.98 1.30
CA ASN A 290 -10.08 -6.95 2.40
C ASN A 290 -10.47 -7.91 3.53
N THR A 291 -9.69 -8.96 3.75
CA THR A 291 -9.92 -9.91 4.84
C THR A 291 -8.69 -10.04 5.74
N PHE A 292 -8.88 -9.87 7.05
CA PHE A 292 -7.88 -10.09 8.08
C PHE A 292 -8.00 -11.51 8.65
N CYS A 293 -6.88 -12.21 8.75
CA CYS A 293 -6.81 -13.59 9.22
C CYS A 293 -5.89 -13.63 10.44
N LEU A 294 -6.44 -14.01 11.59
CA LEU A 294 -5.72 -14.06 12.86
C LEU A 294 -5.85 -15.45 13.47
N ASP A 295 -4.73 -16.07 13.84
CA ASP A 295 -4.74 -17.18 14.77
C ASP A 295 -5.19 -16.71 16.17
N PRO A 296 -6.32 -17.21 16.71
CA PRO A 296 -6.83 -16.79 18.01
C PRO A 296 -5.91 -17.16 19.19
N SER A 297 -5.15 -18.24 19.09
CA SER A 297 -4.22 -18.68 20.14
C SER A 297 -2.98 -17.81 20.23
N ARG A 298 -2.54 -17.24 19.09
CA ARG A 298 -1.34 -16.42 18.99
C ARG A 298 -1.61 -14.92 19.04
N HIS A 299 -2.75 -14.49 18.53
CA HIS A 299 -3.07 -13.07 18.33
C HIS A 299 -4.14 -12.56 19.29
N ALA A 300 -4.29 -13.17 20.46
CA ALA A 300 -5.27 -12.75 21.46
C ALA A 300 -5.13 -11.26 21.85
N GLU A 301 -3.90 -10.72 21.90
CA GLU A 301 -3.69 -9.30 22.14
C GLU A 301 -4.17 -8.42 20.97
N ALA A 302 -3.85 -8.80 19.74
CA ALA A 302 -4.29 -8.07 18.55
C ALA A 302 -5.83 -8.08 18.46
N LEU A 303 -6.48 -9.23 18.68
CA LEU A 303 -7.94 -9.35 18.71
C LEU A 303 -8.59 -8.41 19.76
N ARG A 304 -8.00 -8.33 20.97
CA ARG A 304 -8.43 -7.36 22.00
C ARG A 304 -8.22 -5.91 21.56
N SER A 305 -7.07 -5.61 20.96
CA SER A 305 -6.74 -4.25 20.48
C SER A 305 -7.67 -3.80 19.36
N LEU A 306 -8.10 -4.72 18.51
CA LEU A 306 -9.03 -4.47 17.42
C LEU A 306 -10.46 -4.22 17.92
N ARG A 307 -10.81 -4.72 19.11
CA ARG A 307 -12.17 -4.78 19.67
C ARG A 307 -13.13 -5.62 18.83
N TRP A 308 -12.61 -6.59 18.09
CA TRP A 308 -13.39 -7.51 17.25
C TRP A 308 -13.88 -8.73 18.03
N ALA A 309 -13.20 -9.08 19.11
CA ALA A 309 -13.64 -10.11 20.05
C ALA A 309 -14.45 -9.46 21.17
N SER A 310 -15.76 -9.68 21.17
CA SER A 310 -16.67 -9.50 22.31
C SER A 310 -16.73 -10.76 23.15
#